data_AF-A0A520H927-F1
#
_entry.id   AF-A0A520H927-F1
#
_cell.length_a   1.000
_cell.length_b   1.000
_cell.length_c   1.000
_cell.angle_alpha   90.00
_cell.angle_beta   90.00
_cell.angle_gamma   90.00
#
_symmetry.space_group_name_H-M   'P 1'
#
loop_
_entity.id
_entity.type
_entity.pdbx_description
1 polymer ?
#
loop_
_entity_poly.entity_id
_entity_poly.type
_entity_poly.pdbx_seq_one_letter_code
_entity_poly.pdbx_strand_id
1 'polypeptide(L)'
;MRNENLNYKSIPGWGMDIDPENEPTYPIKNYTGDDHKRSEYERSNQQQADVEILKSNERPALSAVFGNTVPPSGLSGMIRRYAFKHSEDRYRHWIPLILADRVNVVEGFFEDLSKG
;
A
#
# COMPACT_ATOMS: atom_id res chain seq x y z
N MET A 1 -34.94 -1.89 -19.44
CA MET A 1 -34.34 -0.55 -19.62
C MET A 1 -34.01 -0.41 -21.10
N ARG A 2 -34.52 0.61 -21.79
CA ARG A 2 -34.20 0.85 -23.21
C ARG A 2 -32.77 1.39 -23.29
N ASN A 3 -31.91 0.72 -24.05
CA ASN A 3 -30.64 1.28 -24.48
C ASN A 3 -30.93 2.25 -25.63
N GLU A 4 -31.30 3.48 -25.29
CA GLU A 4 -31.36 4.56 -26.27
C GLU A 4 -29.91 4.94 -26.62
N ASN A 5 -29.55 4.86 -27.91
CA ASN A 5 -28.25 5.30 -28.40
C ASN A 5 -28.18 6.83 -28.26
N LEU A 6 -27.79 7.30 -27.07
CA LEU A 6 -27.53 8.71 -26.82
C LEU A 6 -26.44 9.18 -27.78
N ASN A 7 -26.76 10.19 -28.59
CA ASN A 7 -25.77 10.85 -29.42
C ASN A 7 -24.83 11.63 -28.48
N TYR A 8 -23.69 11.04 -28.14
CA TYR A 8 -22.73 11.62 -27.22
C TYR A 8 -22.30 13.05 -27.61
N LYS A 9 -22.38 13.41 -28.90
CA LYS A 9 -22.08 14.76 -29.42
C LYS A 9 -23.09 15.83 -28.98
N SER A 10 -24.28 15.43 -28.52
CA SER A 10 -25.28 16.38 -28.00
C SER A 10 -25.10 16.70 -26.52
N ILE A 11 -24.15 16.05 -25.83
CA ILE A 11 -23.83 16.36 -24.44
C ILE A 11 -22.98 17.63 -24.44
N PRO A 12 -23.43 18.73 -23.80
CA PRO A 12 -22.62 19.95 -23.68
C PRO A 12 -21.28 19.63 -23.00
N GLY A 13 -20.17 19.99 -23.64
CA GLY A 13 -18.81 19.72 -23.14
C GLY A 13 -18.25 18.34 -23.49
N TRP A 14 -18.94 17.52 -24.29
CA TRP A 14 -18.38 16.26 -24.77
C TRP A 14 -17.13 16.48 -25.62
N GLY A 15 -15.99 15.96 -25.17
CA GLY A 15 -14.71 16.11 -25.85
C GLY A 15 -14.03 17.47 -25.62
N MET A 16 -14.45 18.27 -24.63
CA MET A 16 -13.74 19.51 -24.29
C MET A 16 -12.27 19.26 -23.86
N ASP A 17 -12.03 18.12 -23.21
CA ASP A 17 -10.69 17.66 -22.81
C ASP A 17 -10.00 16.79 -23.88
N ILE A 18 -10.59 16.66 -25.09
CA ILE A 18 -9.98 15.85 -26.16
C ILE A 18 -8.94 16.61 -26.96
N ASP A 19 -8.95 17.94 -26.85
CA ASP A 19 -8.01 18.81 -27.56
C ASP A 19 -6.63 18.73 -26.88
N PRO A 20 -5.61 18.17 -27.55
CA PRO A 20 -4.25 18.10 -26.99
C PRO A 20 -3.61 19.48 -26.81
N GLU A 21 -4.13 20.52 -27.47
CA GLU A 21 -3.69 21.91 -27.28
C GLU A 21 -4.31 22.55 -26.03
N ASN A 22 -5.36 21.94 -25.45
CA ASN A 22 -6.01 22.36 -24.21
C ASN A 22 -5.36 21.73 -22.97
N GLU A 23 -4.07 21.39 -23.03
CA GLU A 23 -3.28 21.02 -21.87
C GLU A 23 -2.54 22.23 -21.30
N PRO A 24 -2.55 22.45 -19.97
CA PRO A 24 -1.84 23.58 -19.34
C PRO A 24 -0.31 23.53 -19.54
N THR A 25 0.21 22.42 -20.06
CA THR A 25 1.64 22.19 -20.31
C THR A 25 2.02 22.33 -21.79
N TYR A 26 1.07 22.55 -22.69
CA TYR A 26 1.33 22.82 -24.11
C TYR A 26 1.81 24.27 -24.30
N PRO A 27 2.82 24.56 -25.15
CA PRO A 27 3.62 23.67 -26.00
C PRO A 27 4.93 23.19 -25.34
N ILE A 28 5.14 23.47 -24.04
CA ILE A 28 6.42 23.22 -23.34
C ILE A 28 6.72 21.72 -23.24
N LYS A 29 5.68 20.90 -23.09
CA LYS A 29 5.80 19.45 -22.99
C LYS A 29 5.64 18.78 -24.35
N ASN A 30 6.65 18.00 -24.74
CA ASN A 30 6.57 17.12 -25.90
C ASN A 30 5.61 15.97 -25.59
N TYR A 31 4.41 16.00 -26.18
CA TYR A 31 3.40 14.95 -26.01
C TYR A 31 3.84 13.68 -26.77
N THR A 32 4.13 12.61 -26.04
CA THR A 32 4.49 11.29 -26.59
C THR A 32 3.33 10.29 -26.60
N GLY A 33 2.13 10.70 -26.18
CA GLY A 33 0.96 9.81 -26.02
C GLY A 33 1.06 8.84 -24.83
N ASP A 34 2.17 8.88 -24.09
CA ASP A 34 2.45 8.02 -22.94
C ASP A 34 1.74 8.49 -21.66
N ASP A 35 1.30 9.75 -21.63
CA ASP A 35 0.56 10.33 -20.51
C ASP A 35 -0.77 9.62 -20.20
N HIS A 36 -1.38 8.97 -21.21
CA HIS A 36 -2.59 8.16 -21.03
C HIS A 36 -2.29 6.68 -20.74
N LYS A 37 -1.03 6.24 -20.85
CA LYS A 37 -0.58 4.86 -20.57
C LYS A 37 0.01 4.69 -19.17
N ARG A 38 -0.12 5.70 -18.29
CA ARG A 38 0.38 5.68 -16.90
C ARG A 38 -0.08 4.47 -16.07
N SER A 39 -1.18 3.84 -16.46
CA SER A 39 -1.75 2.66 -15.80
C SER A 39 -1.11 1.33 -16.26
N GLU A 40 -0.50 1.32 -17.44
CA GLU A 40 -0.01 0.13 -18.15
C GLU A 40 1.51 0.06 -18.13
N TYR A 41 2.11 0.14 -16.94
CA TYR A 41 3.54 -0.09 -16.77
C TYR A 41 3.82 -1.51 -16.26
N GLU A 42 4.96 -2.07 -16.66
CA GLU A 42 5.45 -3.34 -16.13
C GLU A 42 5.79 -3.18 -14.65
N ARG A 43 5.13 -3.95 -13.78
CA ARG A 43 5.38 -3.89 -12.35
C ARG A 43 6.77 -4.43 -12.03
N SER A 44 7.48 -3.77 -11.14
CA SER A 44 8.78 -4.25 -10.65
C SER A 44 8.65 -5.63 -10.00
N ASN A 45 9.71 -6.43 -10.09
CA ASN A 45 9.81 -7.71 -9.40
C ASN A 45 9.61 -7.53 -7.89
N GLN A 46 8.88 -8.45 -7.27
CA GLN A 46 8.69 -8.43 -5.81
C GLN A 46 9.92 -8.98 -5.09
N GLN A 47 10.26 -8.36 -3.96
CA GLN A 47 11.23 -8.89 -3.01
C GLN A 47 10.75 -10.26 -2.47
N GLN A 48 11.70 -11.18 -2.26
CA GLN A 48 11.42 -12.48 -1.65
C GLN A 48 11.12 -12.34 -0.15
N ALA A 49 10.08 -13.04 0.32
CA ALA A 49 9.63 -13.01 1.71
C ALA A 49 10.18 -14.23 2.48
N ASP A 50 11.37 -14.08 3.05
CA ASP A 50 12.03 -15.16 3.82
C ASP A 50 11.56 -15.25 5.27
N VAL A 51 10.82 -14.25 5.74
CA VAL A 51 10.34 -14.13 7.12
C VAL A 51 8.83 -13.87 7.15
N GLU A 52 8.21 -14.06 8.32
CA GLU A 52 6.82 -13.68 8.54
C GLU A 52 6.66 -12.15 8.43
N ILE A 53 5.84 -11.70 7.47
CA ILE A 53 5.52 -10.28 7.26
C ILE A 53 4.05 -10.07 7.61
N LEU A 54 3.80 -9.24 8.61
CA LEU A 54 2.46 -8.83 8.97
C LEU A 54 2.02 -7.70 8.05
N LYS A 55 0.85 -7.86 7.43
CA LYS A 55 0.32 -6.95 6.42
C LYS A 55 -1.04 -6.42 6.81
N SER A 56 -1.40 -5.28 6.23
CA SER A 56 -2.71 -4.68 6.39
C SER A 56 -3.83 -5.64 5.98
N ASN A 57 -4.89 -5.71 6.77
CA ASN A 57 -6.11 -6.43 6.37
C ASN A 57 -6.86 -5.74 5.24
N GLU A 58 -6.68 -4.41 5.12
CA GLU A 58 -7.34 -3.59 4.10
C GLU A 58 -6.57 -3.63 2.78
N ARG A 59 -5.26 -3.88 2.85
CA ARG A 59 -4.36 -3.99 1.70
C ARG A 59 -3.58 -5.31 1.78
N PRO A 60 -4.17 -6.44 1.33
CA PRO A 60 -3.56 -7.76 1.47
C PRO A 60 -2.39 -8.02 0.50
N ALA A 61 -2.15 -7.11 -0.45
CA ALA A 61 -1.01 -7.20 -1.36
C ALA A 61 0.27 -6.70 -0.66
N LEU A 62 1.35 -7.46 -0.80
CA LEU A 62 2.67 -7.02 -0.32
C LEU A 62 3.19 -5.89 -1.20
N SER A 63 3.88 -4.94 -0.58
CA SER A 63 4.67 -3.95 -1.30
C SER A 63 5.82 -4.63 -2.04
N ALA A 64 6.31 -4.00 -3.12
CA ALA A 64 7.43 -4.54 -3.90
C ALA A 64 8.69 -4.72 -3.05
N VAL A 65 8.89 -3.83 -2.06
CA VAL A 65 9.97 -3.87 -1.07
C VAL A 65 9.34 -3.73 0.32
N PHE A 66 9.83 -4.51 1.28
CA PHE A 66 9.35 -4.49 2.67
C PHE A 66 10.51 -4.72 3.66
N GLY A 67 10.33 -4.22 4.88
CA GLY A 67 11.29 -4.43 5.96
C GLY A 67 11.21 -5.85 6.53
N ASN A 68 12.36 -6.53 6.64
CA ASN A 68 12.51 -7.88 7.17
C ASN A 68 13.50 -7.97 8.35
N THR A 69 13.96 -6.84 8.88
CA THR A 69 15.04 -6.77 9.90
C THR A 69 14.61 -7.26 11.27
N VAL A 70 13.34 -7.10 11.64
CA VAL A 70 12.80 -7.49 12.94
C VAL A 70 11.55 -8.34 12.71
N PRO A 71 11.71 -9.64 12.40
CA PRO A 71 10.56 -10.51 12.22
C PRO A 71 9.78 -10.67 13.53
N PRO A 72 8.45 -10.90 13.49
CA PRO A 72 7.67 -11.15 14.69
C PRO A 72 8.14 -12.41 15.43
N SER A 73 8.81 -12.24 16.57
CA SER A 73 9.32 -13.32 17.41
C SER A 73 8.79 -13.22 18.84
N GLY A 74 8.79 -14.34 19.57
CA GLY A 74 8.42 -14.37 20.99
C GLY A 74 6.97 -13.93 21.29
N LEU A 75 6.77 -13.44 22.51
CA LEU A 75 5.51 -12.88 23.01
C LEU A 75 5.19 -11.56 22.31
N SER A 76 6.18 -10.69 22.07
CA SER A 76 5.95 -9.44 21.33
C SER A 76 5.43 -9.71 19.92
N GLY A 77 5.94 -10.74 19.23
CA GLY A 77 5.44 -11.21 17.95
C GLY A 77 4.00 -11.74 18.01
N MET A 78 3.60 -12.44 19.08
CA MET A 78 2.21 -12.86 19.28
C MET A 78 1.26 -11.67 19.43
N ILE A 79 1.68 -10.63 20.16
CA ILE A 79 0.89 -9.41 20.32
C ILE A 79 0.75 -8.68 18.97
N ARG A 80 1.84 -8.58 18.19
CA ARG A 80 1.78 -8.01 16.83
C ARG A 80 0.82 -8.82 15.94
N ARG A 81 0.91 -10.15 15.92
CA ARG A 81 -0.04 -11.02 15.19
C ARG A 81 -1.49 -10.77 15.59
N TYR A 82 -1.77 -10.50 16.87
CA TYR A 82 -3.11 -10.14 17.33
C TYR A 82 -3.55 -8.75 16.83
N ALA A 83 -2.67 -7.75 16.86
CA ALA A 83 -2.96 -6.41 16.36
C ALA A 83 -3.34 -6.41 14.88
N PHE A 84 -2.58 -7.12 14.05
CA PHE A 84 -2.79 -7.23 12.61
C PHE A 84 -4.03 -8.03 12.21
N LYS A 85 -4.78 -8.64 13.14
CA LYS A 85 -6.11 -9.21 12.86
C LYS A 85 -7.24 -8.16 12.88
N HIS A 86 -6.95 -6.95 13.33
CA HIS A 86 -7.92 -5.86 13.43
C HIS A 86 -7.64 -4.79 12.36
N SER A 87 -8.67 -4.05 11.96
CA SER A 87 -8.53 -2.93 11.02
C SER A 87 -7.69 -1.81 11.64
N GLU A 88 -6.93 -1.12 10.79
CA GLU A 88 -6.02 -0.04 11.16
C GLU A 88 -6.74 1.20 11.70
N ASP A 89 -8.04 1.35 11.44
CA ASP A 89 -8.85 2.44 12.00
C ASP A 89 -9.17 2.23 13.50
N ARG A 90 -8.97 1.01 14.02
CA ARG A 90 -9.38 0.65 15.38
C ARG A 90 -8.21 0.76 16.35
N TYR A 91 -8.47 1.30 17.54
CA TYR A 91 -7.51 1.29 18.66
C TYR A 91 -6.97 -0.10 19.01
N ARG A 92 -7.73 -1.16 18.72
CA ARG A 92 -7.31 -2.54 18.95
C ARG A 92 -6.15 -2.98 18.02
N HIS A 93 -5.90 -2.25 16.95
CA HIS A 93 -4.69 -2.41 16.15
C HIS A 93 -3.50 -1.70 16.82
N TRP A 94 -3.64 -0.43 17.15
CA TRP A 94 -2.52 0.40 17.61
C TRP A 94 -2.07 0.17 19.06
N ILE A 95 -3.01 0.03 20.00
CA ILE A 95 -2.66 -0.12 21.43
C ILE A 95 -1.79 -1.37 21.67
N PRO A 96 -2.13 -2.54 21.11
CA PRO A 96 -1.27 -3.72 21.26
C PRO A 96 0.09 -3.58 20.58
N LEU A 97 0.23 -2.84 19.47
CA LEU A 97 1.53 -2.62 18.83
C LEU A 97 2.48 -1.85 19.75
N ILE A 98 2.00 -0.78 20.38
CA ILE A 98 2.79 -0.01 21.35
C ILE A 98 3.21 -0.90 22.53
N LEU A 99 2.31 -1.74 23.02
CA LEU A 99 2.63 -2.72 24.07
C LEU A 99 3.68 -3.73 23.60
N ALA A 100 3.54 -4.25 22.38
CA ALA A 100 4.48 -5.21 21.80
C ALA A 100 5.90 -4.65 21.73
N ASP A 101 6.07 -3.35 21.44
CA ASP A 101 7.39 -2.72 21.42
C ASP A 101 8.04 -2.68 22.81
N ARG A 102 7.25 -2.45 23.86
CA ARG A 102 7.75 -2.51 25.25
C ARG A 102 8.11 -3.93 25.66
N VAL A 103 7.30 -4.92 25.29
CA VAL A 103 7.56 -6.34 25.56
C VAL A 103 8.84 -6.78 24.84
N ASN A 104 9.02 -6.40 23.58
CA ASN A 104 10.20 -6.79 22.79
C ASN A 104 11.52 -6.33 23.42
N VAL A 105 11.54 -5.13 24.00
CA VAL A 105 12.73 -4.62 24.72
C VAL A 105 13.04 -5.50 25.94
N VAL A 106 12.03 -5.86 26.72
CA VAL A 106 12.17 -6.72 27.90
C VAL A 106 12.62 -8.12 27.50
N GLU A 107 12.05 -8.68 26.43
CA GLU A 107 12.50 -9.97 25.85
C GLU A 107 13.97 -9.93 25.46
N GLY A 108 14.41 -8.86 24.79
CA GLY A 108 15.82 -8.68 24.42
C GLY A 108 16.76 -8.64 25.62
N PHE A 109 16.37 -7.96 26.71
CA PHE A 109 17.17 -7.96 27.95
C PHE A 109 17.29 -9.36 28.57
N PHE A 110 16.21 -10.13 28.60
CA PHE A 110 16.26 -11.51 29.11
C PHE A 110 17.10 -12.43 28.22
N GLU A 111 17.02 -12.26 26.90
CA GLU A 111 17.79 -13.04 25.95
C GLU A 111 19.30 -12.76 26.06
N ASP A 112 19.67 -11.50 26.23
CA ASP A 112 21.06 -11.07 26.44
C ASP A 112 21.61 -11.63 27.76
N LEU A 113 20.84 -11.54 28.84
CA LEU A 113 21.21 -12.09 30.14
C LEU A 113 21.35 -13.62 30.14
N SER A 114 20.57 -14.33 29.31
CA SER A 114 20.62 -15.79 29.19
C SER A 114 21.82 -16.28 28.38
N LYS A 115 22.36 -15.42 27.50
CA LYS A 115 23.47 -15.74 26.59
C LYS A 115 24.84 -15.29 27.12
N GLY A 116 24.88 -14.42 28.14
CA GLY A 116 26.08 -13.99 28.86
C GLY A 116 26.42 -14.87 30.05
#